data_AF-A0A921JQ57-F1
#
_entry.id   AF-A0A921JQ57-F1
#
_cell.length_a   1.000
_cell.length_b   1.000
_cell.length_c   1.000
_cell.angle_alpha   90.00
_cell.angle_beta   90.00
_cell.angle_gamma   90.00
#
_symmetry.space_group_name_H-M   'P 1'
#
loop_
_entity.id
_entity.type
_entity.pdbx_description
1 polymer ?
#
loop_
_entity_poly.entity_id
_entity_poly.type
_entity_poly.pdbx_seq_one_letter_code
_entity_poly.pdbx_strand_id
1 'polypeptide(L)'
;LELEDGIEQLTRSHRRRGMRVVVSDFLTPGDAELDPSVPPPWERAIRRLAVRNQVLCIEVIDRHELEFPDVGEMLIRDPETNFSRYINTSDDAARRRMDAATQAQRERVKLALRRAGAGHIQLRTDRDWVADIARFVLNYRRVAGMLHQPPQGVSK
;
A
#
# COMPACT_ATOMS: atom_id res chain seq x y z
N LEU A 1 -7.60 -14.84 3.00
CA LEU A 1 -7.85 -13.84 4.06
C LEU A 1 -7.53 -12.51 3.43
N GLU A 2 -8.51 -11.63 3.33
CA GLU A 2 -8.29 -10.34 2.69
C GLU A 2 -7.49 -9.41 3.61
N LEU A 3 -6.85 -8.39 3.05
CA LEU A 3 -6.09 -7.40 3.82
C LEU A 3 -6.96 -6.74 4.91
N GLU A 4 -8.23 -6.45 4.62
CA GLU A 4 -9.18 -5.89 5.58
C GLU A 4 -9.30 -6.79 6.83
N ASP A 5 -9.47 -8.11 6.63
CA ASP A 5 -9.63 -9.09 7.71
C ASP A 5 -8.43 -9.10 8.66
N GLY A 6 -7.21 -9.07 8.10
CA GLY A 6 -5.97 -9.05 8.87
C GLY A 6 -5.82 -7.79 9.72
N ILE A 7 -6.18 -6.62 9.16
CA ILE A 7 -6.14 -5.34 9.88
C ILE A 7 -7.20 -5.31 11.00
N GLU A 8 -8.39 -5.84 10.75
CA GLU A 8 -9.42 -5.95 11.77
C GLU A 8 -9.01 -6.88 12.91
N GLN A 9 -8.37 -8.01 12.59
CA GLN A 9 -7.85 -8.94 13.58
C GLN A 9 -6.77 -8.29 14.45
N LEU A 10 -5.86 -7.51 13.86
CA LEU A 10 -4.85 -6.73 14.58
C LEU A 10 -5.50 -5.74 15.56
N THR A 11 -6.58 -5.10 15.13
CA THR A 11 -7.34 -4.14 15.97
C THR A 11 -8.00 -4.84 17.17
N ARG A 12 -8.53 -6.05 16.99
CA ARG A 12 -9.24 -6.79 18.05
C ARG A 12 -8.28 -7.43 19.07
N SER A 13 -7.15 -7.95 18.60
CA SER A 13 -6.18 -8.71 19.41
C SER A 13 -5.26 -7.81 20.25
N HIS A 14 -4.91 -6.61 19.76
CA HIS A 14 -3.96 -5.73 20.45
C HIS A 14 -4.59 -4.39 20.87
N ARG A 15 -5.21 -4.39 22.06
CA ARG A 15 -5.98 -3.24 22.59
C ARG A 15 -5.16 -2.08 23.14
N ARG A 16 -3.86 -2.27 23.41
CA ARG A 16 -2.97 -1.21 23.89
C ARG A 16 -2.57 -0.28 22.74
N ARG A 17 -2.44 1.01 23.02
CA ARG A 17 -1.92 2.00 22.06
C ARG A 17 -0.45 1.67 21.74
N GLY A 18 -0.04 1.94 20.50
CA GLY A 18 1.35 1.76 20.08
C GLY A 18 1.53 2.07 18.60
N MET A 19 2.70 1.71 18.07
CA MET A 19 2.96 1.69 16.64
C MET A 19 2.42 0.39 16.03
N ARG A 20 1.80 0.50 14.86
CA ARG A 20 1.29 -0.62 14.05
C ARG A 20 1.89 -0.49 12.66
N VAL A 21 2.49 -1.57 12.18
CA VAL A 21 3.08 -1.61 10.84
C VAL A 21 2.26 -2.57 10.00
N VAL A 22 1.83 -2.12 8.82
CA VAL A 22 1.12 -2.92 7.83
C VAL A 22 2.02 -2.98 6.60
N VAL A 23 2.39 -4.19 6.18
CA VAL A 23 3.22 -4.44 4.99
C VAL A 23 2.37 -5.18 3.98
N SER A 24 2.16 -4.60 2.79
CA SER A 24 1.31 -5.15 1.74
C SER A 24 1.60 -4.39 0.43
N ASP A 25 1.26 -4.96 -0.70
CA ASP A 25 1.11 -4.27 -1.99
C ASP A 25 -0.16 -3.40 -2.06
N PHE A 26 -1.04 -3.49 -1.06
CA PHE A 26 -2.33 -2.80 -0.96
C PHE A 26 -3.29 -3.05 -2.13
N LEU A 27 -3.07 -4.16 -2.85
CA LEU A 27 -3.96 -4.62 -3.90
C LEU A 27 -5.12 -5.41 -3.31
N THR A 28 -6.23 -5.47 -4.04
CA THR A 28 -7.38 -6.29 -3.68
C THR A 28 -7.68 -7.20 -4.85
N PRO A 29 -7.68 -8.53 -4.66
CA PRO A 29 -7.97 -9.48 -5.71
C PRO A 29 -9.29 -9.17 -6.42
N GLY A 30 -9.25 -9.07 -7.75
CA GLY A 30 -10.43 -8.78 -8.57
C GLY A 30 -10.93 -7.34 -8.52
N ASP A 31 -10.26 -6.42 -7.82
CA ASP A 31 -10.59 -5.00 -7.85
C ASP A 31 -10.03 -4.34 -9.12
N ALA A 32 -10.93 -3.89 -9.99
CA ALA A 32 -10.61 -3.19 -11.23
C ALA A 32 -10.83 -1.67 -11.13
N GLU A 33 -11.18 -1.15 -9.93
CA GLU A 33 -11.40 0.26 -9.71
C GLU A 33 -10.08 1.06 -9.76
N LEU A 34 -10.08 2.13 -10.53
CA LEU A 34 -8.94 3.03 -10.73
C LEU A 34 -9.24 4.47 -10.31
N ASP A 35 -10.50 4.80 -10.00
CA ASP A 35 -10.88 6.12 -9.51
C ASP A 35 -10.29 6.36 -8.11
N PRO A 36 -9.38 7.35 -7.94
CA PRO A 36 -8.79 7.68 -6.65
C PRO A 36 -9.80 8.17 -5.60
N SER A 37 -11.00 8.57 -6.03
CA SER A 37 -12.10 8.99 -5.16
C SER A 37 -12.81 7.82 -4.50
N VAL A 38 -12.76 6.62 -5.11
CA VAL A 38 -13.38 5.41 -4.57
C VAL A 38 -12.41 4.76 -3.58
N PRO A 39 -12.79 4.64 -2.30
CA PRO A 39 -11.91 4.06 -1.28
C PRO A 39 -11.78 2.54 -1.47
N PRO A 40 -10.57 1.96 -1.38
CA PRO A 40 -10.40 0.52 -1.37
C PRO A 40 -10.98 -0.10 -0.08
N PRO A 41 -11.36 -1.40 -0.08
CA PRO A 41 -12.02 -2.04 1.07
C PRO A 41 -11.26 -1.91 2.40
N TRP A 42 -9.93 -1.99 2.34
CA TRP A 42 -9.06 -1.89 3.50
C TRP A 42 -8.96 -0.48 4.11
N GLU A 43 -9.35 0.59 3.39
CA GLU A 43 -9.15 1.99 3.84
C GLU A 43 -9.80 2.23 5.22
N ARG A 44 -11.02 1.71 5.39
CA ARG A 44 -11.80 1.87 6.63
C ARG A 44 -11.12 1.16 7.81
N ALA A 45 -10.56 -0.02 7.58
CA ALA A 45 -9.86 -0.78 8.61
C ALA A 45 -8.58 -0.06 9.06
N ILE A 46 -7.80 0.50 8.11
CA ILE A 46 -6.62 1.32 8.44
C ILE A 46 -7.02 2.58 9.21
N ARG A 47 -8.07 3.28 8.77
CA ARG A 47 -8.57 4.47 9.47
C ARG A 47 -8.92 4.16 10.91
N ARG A 48 -9.62 3.05 11.16
CA ARG A 48 -9.96 2.60 12.52
C ARG A 48 -8.72 2.25 13.35
N LEU A 49 -7.73 1.60 12.74
CA LEU A 49 -6.46 1.30 13.41
C LEU A 49 -5.73 2.59 13.82
N ALA A 50 -5.73 3.60 12.95
CA ALA A 50 -5.07 4.89 13.16
C ALA A 50 -5.69 5.76 14.27
N VAL A 51 -6.97 5.56 14.62
CA VAL A 51 -7.64 6.32 15.70
C VAL A 51 -6.89 6.22 17.04
N ARG A 52 -6.30 5.06 17.34
CA ARG A 52 -5.65 4.80 18.65
C ARG A 52 -4.17 4.47 18.54
N ASN A 53 -3.65 4.34 17.32
CA ASN A 53 -2.30 3.87 17.08
C ASN A 53 -1.61 4.78 16.07
N GLN A 54 -0.29 4.85 16.19
CA GLN A 54 0.53 5.32 15.09
C GLN A 54 0.59 4.21 14.04
N VAL A 55 0.10 4.47 12.82
CA VAL A 55 0.08 3.47 11.76
C VAL A 55 1.09 3.84 10.68
N LEU A 56 1.95 2.88 10.34
CA LEU A 56 2.88 2.96 9.24
C LEU A 56 2.55 1.86 8.22
N CYS A 57 2.21 2.28 7.02
CA CYS A 57 1.95 1.41 5.88
C CYS A 57 3.19 1.36 5.00
N ILE A 58 3.67 0.15 4.74
CA ILE A 58 4.80 -0.14 3.87
C ILE A 58 4.24 -0.82 2.63
N GLU A 59 4.18 -0.07 1.53
CA GLU A 59 3.82 -0.57 0.21
C GLU A 59 5.04 -1.26 -0.41
N VAL A 60 4.92 -2.54 -0.71
CA VAL A 60 5.97 -3.30 -1.41
C VAL A 60 5.64 -3.30 -2.89
N ILE A 61 6.57 -2.81 -3.70
CA ILE A 61 6.41 -2.65 -5.15
C ILE A 61 7.44 -3.54 -5.84
N ASP A 62 6.97 -4.42 -6.71
CA ASP A 62 7.87 -5.22 -7.53
C ASP A 62 8.33 -4.45 -8.79
N ARG A 63 9.54 -4.75 -9.29
CA ARG A 63 10.01 -4.18 -10.57
C ARG A 63 9.07 -4.51 -11.73
N HIS A 64 8.49 -5.71 -11.74
CA HIS A 64 7.55 -6.13 -12.76
C HIS A 64 6.19 -5.41 -12.69
N GLU A 65 5.90 -4.72 -11.59
CA GLU A 65 4.74 -3.81 -11.46
C GLU A 65 5.04 -2.39 -11.97
N LEU A 66 6.31 -2.09 -12.25
CA LEU A 66 6.81 -0.78 -12.71
C LEU A 66 7.21 -0.78 -14.19
N GLU A 67 7.79 -1.88 -14.64
CA GLU A 67 8.28 -2.08 -16.00
C GLU A 67 7.63 -3.36 -16.50
N PHE A 68 6.65 -3.26 -17.41
CA PHE A 68 6.19 -4.41 -18.15
C PHE A 68 7.27 -4.79 -19.17
N PRO A 69 8.05 -5.87 -18.97
CA PRO A 69 9.14 -6.20 -19.85
C PRO A 69 8.62 -6.63 -21.23
N ASP A 70 9.35 -6.29 -22.29
CA ASP A 70 9.04 -6.67 -23.67
C ASP A 70 9.40 -8.15 -23.92
N VAL A 71 8.50 -9.06 -23.54
CA VAL A 71 8.71 -10.52 -23.66
C VAL A 71 7.69 -11.23 -24.58
N GLY A 72 6.89 -10.48 -25.34
CA GLY A 72 5.90 -11.05 -26.27
C GLY A 72 4.57 -11.43 -25.61
N GLU A 73 4.05 -12.63 -25.86
CA GLU A 73 2.87 -13.14 -25.15
C GLU A 73 3.26 -13.62 -23.75
N MET A 74 2.92 -12.83 -22.72
CA MET A 74 3.18 -13.21 -21.34
C MET A 74 1.90 -13.74 -20.70
N LEU A 75 1.96 -14.97 -20.18
CA LEU A 75 0.95 -15.49 -19.27
C LEU A 75 1.16 -14.86 -17.90
N ILE A 76 0.37 -13.83 -17.57
CA ILE A 76 0.35 -13.31 -16.20
C ILE A 76 -0.48 -14.28 -15.39
N ARG A 77 0.16 -14.99 -14.48
CA ARG A 77 -0.49 -15.85 -13.50
C ARG A 77 -0.52 -15.13 -12.17
N ASP A 78 -1.70 -14.71 -11.76
CA ASP A 78 -1.92 -14.25 -10.40
C ASP A 78 -1.82 -15.46 -9.45
N PRO A 79 -0.85 -15.47 -8.50
CA PRO A 79 -0.68 -16.57 -7.55
C PRO A 79 -1.83 -16.70 -6.56
N GLU A 80 -2.67 -15.67 -6.42
CA GLU A 80 -3.77 -15.61 -5.44
C GLU A 80 -5.12 -16.02 -6.05
N THR A 81 -5.35 -15.72 -7.33
CA THR A 81 -6.66 -15.94 -7.96
C THR A 81 -6.69 -17.06 -9.01
N ASN A 82 -5.56 -17.72 -9.27
CA ASN A 82 -5.41 -18.71 -10.35
C ASN A 82 -5.86 -18.14 -11.72
N PHE A 83 -5.88 -16.81 -11.86
CA PHE A 83 -6.26 -16.06 -13.05
C PHE A 83 -5.06 -16.02 -13.98
N SER A 84 -5.24 -16.49 -15.22
CA SER A 84 -4.18 -16.54 -16.21
C SER A 84 -4.65 -15.88 -17.50
N ARG A 85 -4.14 -14.69 -17.79
CA ARG A 85 -4.46 -13.95 -19.01
C ARG A 85 -3.21 -13.76 -19.85
N TYR A 86 -3.30 -14.12 -21.13
CA TYR A 86 -2.30 -13.75 -22.12
C TYR A 86 -2.39 -12.25 -22.35
N ILE A 87 -1.34 -11.51 -22.00
CA ILE A 87 -1.18 -10.11 -22.36
C ILE A 87 -0.06 -10.05 -23.40
N ASN A 88 -0.38 -9.51 -24.58
CA ASN A 88 0.62 -9.19 -25.57
C ASN A 88 1.30 -7.86 -25.16
N THR A 89 2.54 -7.94 -24.68
CA THR A 89 3.30 -6.79 -24.15
C THR A 89 4.08 -6.02 -25.24
N SER A 90 3.95 -6.43 -26.50
CA SER A 90 4.65 -5.82 -27.65
C SER A 90 3.89 -4.67 -28.32
N ASP A 91 2.64 -4.41 -27.93
CA ASP A 91 1.85 -3.26 -28.40
C ASP A 91 2.10 -2.01 -27.52
N ASP A 92 2.69 -0.97 -28.12
CA ASP A 92 2.94 0.33 -27.49
C ASP A 92 1.66 0.97 -26.91
N ALA A 93 0.52 0.78 -27.55
CA ALA A 93 -0.76 1.30 -27.05
C ALA A 93 -1.29 0.50 -25.85
N ALA A 94 -0.99 -0.81 -25.78
CA ALA A 94 -1.26 -1.63 -24.60
C ALA A 94 -0.36 -1.22 -23.43
N ARG A 95 0.93 -0.97 -23.69
CA ARG A 95 1.89 -0.51 -22.67
C ARG A 95 1.46 0.81 -22.03
N ARG A 96 1.13 1.82 -22.84
CA ARG A 96 0.65 3.13 -22.34
C ARG A 96 -0.61 3.01 -21.48
N ARG A 97 -1.54 2.14 -21.85
CA ARG A 97 -2.77 1.90 -21.07
C ARG A 97 -2.47 1.22 -19.74
N MET A 98 -1.55 0.26 -19.74
CA MET A 98 -1.10 -0.42 -18.53
C MET A 98 -0.38 0.55 -17.58
N ASP A 99 0.57 1.34 -18.10
CA ASP A 99 1.29 2.35 -17.31
C ASP A 99 0.33 3.35 -16.67
N ALA A 100 -0.67 3.81 -17.43
CA ALA A 100 -1.70 4.72 -16.92
C ALA A 100 -2.57 4.06 -15.82
N ALA A 101 -2.94 2.79 -16.00
CA ALA A 101 -3.71 2.04 -15.00
C ALA A 101 -2.91 1.83 -13.71
N THR A 102 -1.64 1.41 -13.83
CA THR A 102 -0.71 1.27 -12.71
C THR A 102 -0.54 2.59 -11.97
N GLN A 103 -0.37 3.70 -12.69
CA GLN A 103 -0.24 5.02 -12.07
C GLN A 103 -1.52 5.46 -11.34
N ALA A 104 -2.70 5.21 -11.93
CA ALA A 104 -3.98 5.52 -11.31
C ALA A 104 -4.19 4.71 -10.02
N GLN A 105 -3.90 3.41 -10.07
CA GLN A 105 -4.00 2.53 -8.90
C GLN A 105 -3.06 2.99 -7.76
N ARG A 106 -1.82 3.38 -8.08
CA ARG A 106 -0.87 3.92 -7.09
C ARG A 106 -1.36 5.21 -6.45
N GLU A 107 -1.91 6.13 -7.24
CA GLU A 107 -2.49 7.35 -6.68
C GLU A 107 -3.73 7.05 -5.81
N ARG A 108 -4.54 6.05 -6.17
CA ARG A 108 -5.65 5.58 -5.32
C ARG A 108 -5.16 5.06 -3.98
N VAL A 109 -4.15 4.18 -3.95
CA VAL A 109 -3.54 3.66 -2.72
C VAL A 109 -2.98 4.80 -1.86
N LYS A 110 -2.17 5.68 -2.46
CA LYS A 110 -1.56 6.82 -1.78
C LYS A 110 -2.59 7.77 -1.17
N LEU A 111 -3.66 8.08 -1.89
CA LEU A 111 -4.74 8.94 -1.39
C LEU A 111 -5.56 8.25 -0.30
N ALA A 112 -5.85 6.96 -0.44
CA ALA A 112 -6.54 6.18 0.59
C ALA A 112 -5.75 6.13 1.91
N LEU A 113 -4.44 5.86 1.85
CA LEU A 113 -3.56 5.88 3.02
C LEU A 113 -3.49 7.26 3.68
N ARG A 114 -3.42 8.33 2.86
CA ARG A 114 -3.46 9.71 3.35
C ARG A 114 -4.79 10.02 4.04
N ARG A 115 -5.94 9.64 3.45
CA ARG A 115 -7.27 9.79 4.05
C ARG A 115 -7.47 8.95 5.31
N ALA A 116 -6.75 7.84 5.43
CA ALA A 116 -6.77 6.99 6.61
C ALA A 116 -5.89 7.54 7.76
N GLY A 117 -5.06 8.55 7.50
CA GLY A 117 -4.15 9.14 8.49
C GLY A 117 -2.94 8.25 8.81
N ALA A 118 -2.58 7.34 7.90
CA ALA A 118 -1.41 6.48 8.06
C ALA A 118 -0.16 7.11 7.43
N GLY A 119 1.00 6.89 8.05
CA GLY A 119 2.28 7.11 7.39
C GLY A 119 2.44 6.10 6.26
N HIS A 120 3.10 6.49 5.18
CA HIS A 120 3.26 5.64 3.99
C HIS A 120 4.71 5.64 3.51
N ILE A 121 5.29 4.45 3.29
CA ILE A 121 6.59 4.23 2.67
C ILE A 121 6.38 3.27 1.51
N GLN A 122 7.04 3.55 0.39
CA GLN A 122 7.16 2.62 -0.72
C GLN A 122 8.54 1.96 -0.68
N LEU A 123 8.58 0.63 -0.71
CA LEU A 123 9.80 -0.16 -0.85
C LEU A 123 9.77 -0.88 -2.19
N ARG A 124 10.92 -0.99 -2.84
CA ARG A 124 11.06 -1.73 -4.08
C ARG A 124 11.83 -3.03 -3.87
N THR A 125 11.35 -4.12 -4.47
CA THR A 125 12.01 -5.44 -4.39
C THR A 125 13.36 -5.48 -5.11
N ASP A 126 13.57 -4.59 -6.09
CA ASP A 126 14.80 -4.50 -6.90
C ASP A 126 15.81 -3.45 -6.41
N ARG A 127 15.60 -2.89 -5.21
CA ARG A 127 16.49 -1.93 -4.58
C ARG A 127 16.96 -2.43 -3.21
N ASP A 128 17.97 -1.74 -2.68
CA ASP A 128 18.38 -1.92 -1.28
C ASP A 128 17.30 -1.35 -0.35
N TRP A 129 16.28 -2.17 -0.09
CA TRP A 129 15.17 -1.85 0.80
C TRP A 129 15.63 -1.63 2.25
N VAL A 130 16.78 -2.16 2.66
CA VAL A 130 17.37 -1.91 3.98
C VAL A 130 17.83 -0.46 4.07
N ALA A 131 18.50 0.05 3.04
CA ALA A 131 18.89 1.45 2.95
C ALA A 131 17.68 2.40 2.93
N ASP A 132 16.60 2.03 2.24
CA ASP A 132 15.37 2.82 2.18
C ASP A 132 14.66 2.89 3.55
N ILE A 133 14.55 1.75 4.26
CA ILE A 133 14.05 1.72 5.63
C ILE A 133 14.96 2.54 6.56
N ALA A 134 16.27 2.39 6.47
CA ALA A 134 17.22 3.13 7.31
C ALA A 134 17.07 4.65 7.09
N ARG A 135 16.97 5.10 5.83
CA ARG A 135 16.72 6.50 5.49
C ARG A 135 15.39 6.98 6.05
N PHE A 136 14.34 6.18 5.93
CA PHE A 136 13.06 6.50 6.56
C PHE A 136 13.21 6.64 8.07
N VAL A 137 13.80 5.67 8.77
CA VAL A 137 13.97 5.70 10.23
C VAL A 137 14.82 6.90 10.67
N LEU A 138 15.87 7.24 9.94
CA LEU A 138 16.71 8.41 10.24
C LEU A 138 15.97 9.73 10.07
N ASN A 139 15.17 9.85 9.00
CA ASN A 139 14.31 11.01 8.79
C ASN A 139 13.19 11.04 9.83
N TYR A 140 12.57 9.90 10.07
CA TYR A 140 11.49 9.69 11.03
C TYR A 140 11.96 10.01 12.44
N ARG A 141 13.17 9.67 12.88
CA ARG A 141 13.67 10.09 14.21
C ARG A 141 13.82 11.60 14.35
N ARG A 142 14.02 12.33 13.24
CA ARG A 142 13.97 13.81 13.23
C ARG A 142 12.53 14.34 13.28
N VAL A 143 11.58 13.69 12.60
CA VAL A 143 10.16 14.12 12.56
C VAL A 143 9.30 13.53 13.69
N ALA A 144 9.73 12.45 14.32
CA ALA A 144 8.99 11.69 15.33
C ALA A 144 8.85 12.50 16.61
N GLY A 145 9.80 13.39 16.92
CA GLY A 145 9.64 14.38 17.98
C GLY A 145 8.53 15.41 17.70
N MET A 146 8.19 15.65 16.43
CA MET A 146 7.11 16.56 16.01
C MET A 146 5.76 15.83 15.83
N LEU A 147 5.77 14.56 15.41
CA LEU A 147 4.59 13.69 15.29
C LEU A 147 4.18 13.04 16.63
N HIS A 148 4.99 13.17 17.69
CA HIS A 148 4.73 12.65 19.04
C HIS A 148 3.68 13.43 19.84
N GLN A 149 2.88 14.30 19.22
CA GLN A 149 1.73 14.85 19.94
C GLN A 149 0.69 13.74 20.12
N PRO A 150 0.43 13.30 21.37
CA PRO A 150 -0.74 12.47 21.61
C PRO A 150 -1.98 13.23 21.12
N PRO A 151 -3.02 12.54 20.61
CA PRO A 151 -4.22 13.20 20.11
C PRO A 151 -4.76 14.17 21.18
N GLN A 152 -4.87 15.45 20.81
CA GLN A 152 -5.41 16.48 21.70
C GLN A 152 -6.87 16.13 22.01
N GLY A 153 -7.16 15.84 23.28
CA GLY A 153 -8.50 15.44 23.68
C GLY A 153 -8.64 14.80 25.06
N VAL A 154 -7.71 15.06 26.00
CA VAL A 154 -7.93 14.73 27.42
C VAL A 154 -7.75 16.00 28.21
N SER A 155 -8.84 16.73 28.44
CA SER A 155 -8.92 17.60 29.61
C SER A 155 -8.82 16.70 30.84
N LYS A 156 -8.02 17.14 31.81
CA LYS A 156 -7.99 16.57 33.16
C LYS A 156 -9.38 16.59 33.80
#